data_AF-A0A514WYY7-F1
#
_entry.id   AF-A0A514WYY7-F1
#
_cell.length_a   1.000
_cell.length_b   1.000
_cell.length_c   1.000
_cell.angle_alpha   90.00
_cell.angle_beta   90.00
_cell.angle_gamma   90.00
#
_symmetry.space_group_name_H-M   'P 1'
#
loop_
_entity.id
_entity.type
_entity.pdbx_description
1 polymer ?
#
loop_
_entity_poly.entity_id
_entity_poly.type
_entity_poly.pdbx_seq_one_letter_code
_entity_poly.pdbx_strand_id
1 'polypeptide(L)'
;MKTMILSAIVLISSSAFAANNKPAKQPCADFARGAAEAVYLADATGIQGHEWDSQVTAYEIQKDKSVVVTVAIAGNNDEGDQWESKVEVTVGTAPSCHIIEMGEIKSN
;
A
#
# COMPACT_ATOMS: atom_id res chain seq x y z
N MET A 1 0.87 -0.94 54.62
CA MET A 1 1.49 -1.53 53.42
C MET A 1 0.40 -1.64 52.37
N LYS A 2 0.38 -0.72 51.39
CA LYS A 2 -0.64 -0.68 50.33
C LYS A 2 -0.11 -1.44 49.12
N THR A 3 -0.75 -2.55 48.82
CA THR A 3 -0.51 -3.37 47.64
C THR A 3 -0.85 -2.54 46.39
N MET A 4 0.15 -2.24 45.56
CA MET A 4 -0.10 -1.71 44.22
C MET A 4 -0.30 -2.89 43.29
N ILE A 5 -1.54 -3.06 42.81
CA ILE A 5 -1.88 -4.00 41.76
C ILE A 5 -1.38 -3.40 40.45
N LEU A 6 -0.33 -4.00 39.89
CA LEU A 6 0.22 -3.65 38.59
C LEU A 6 -0.78 -4.12 37.51
N SER A 7 -1.58 -3.19 36.98
CA SER A 7 -2.47 -3.46 35.86
C SER A 7 -1.64 -3.64 34.59
N ALA A 8 -1.55 -4.88 34.11
CA ALA A 8 -1.03 -5.19 32.79
C ALA A 8 -2.04 -4.71 31.75
N ILE A 9 -1.76 -3.58 31.11
CA ILE A 9 -2.50 -3.14 29.91
C ILE A 9 -1.89 -3.90 28.73
N VAL A 10 -2.55 -4.98 28.33
CA VAL A 10 -2.29 -5.63 27.03
C VAL A 10 -2.97 -4.75 25.97
N LEU A 11 -2.19 -3.89 25.32
CA LEU A 11 -2.61 -3.21 24.10
C LEU A 11 -2.62 -4.23 22.96
N ILE A 12 -3.76 -4.89 22.77
CA ILE A 12 -4.01 -5.60 21.52
C ILE A 12 -4.43 -4.53 20.52
N SER A 13 -3.47 -3.92 19.83
CA SER A 13 -3.72 -3.06 18.67
C SER A 13 -4.13 -3.96 17.49
N SER A 14 -5.34 -4.49 17.57
CA SER A 14 -5.98 -5.21 16.47
C SER A 14 -6.47 -4.19 15.45
N SER A 15 -5.59 -3.60 14.64
CA SER A 15 -6.03 -3.08 13.34
C SER A 15 -6.27 -4.28 12.44
N ALA A 16 -7.38 -4.97 12.70
CA ALA A 16 -7.94 -5.93 11.77
C ALA A 16 -8.48 -5.14 10.58
N PHE A 17 -7.59 -4.76 9.67
CA PHE A 17 -7.99 -4.41 8.32
C PHE A 17 -8.58 -5.69 7.73
N ALA A 18 -9.90 -5.67 7.55
CA ALA A 18 -10.65 -6.79 7.05
C ALA A 18 -10.01 -7.28 5.75
N ALA A 19 -9.43 -8.47 5.78
CA ALA A 19 -9.05 -9.24 4.60
C ALA A 19 -10.34 -9.69 3.88
N ASN A 20 -11.09 -8.72 3.35
CA ASN A 20 -12.31 -8.98 2.62
C ASN A 20 -11.98 -9.20 1.16
N ASN A 21 -12.29 -10.43 0.74
CA ASN A 21 -12.37 -10.90 -0.64
C ASN A 21 -11.04 -10.93 -1.36
N LYS A 22 -10.41 -12.11 -1.41
CA LYS A 22 -9.41 -12.43 -2.42
C LYS A 22 -10.06 -12.16 -3.79
N PRO A 23 -9.71 -11.09 -4.51
CA PRO A 23 -10.34 -10.77 -5.78
C PRO A 23 -10.03 -11.92 -6.74
N ALA A 24 -10.93 -12.18 -7.70
CA ALA A 24 -10.60 -13.02 -8.85
C ALA A 24 -9.22 -12.61 -9.36
N LYS A 25 -8.27 -13.56 -9.42
CA LYS A 25 -6.82 -13.33 -9.59
C LYS A 25 -6.56 -12.18 -10.58
N GLN A 26 -6.32 -10.96 -10.08
CA GLN A 26 -6.13 -9.76 -10.90
C GLN A 26 -4.73 -9.84 -11.53
N PRO A 27 -4.61 -10.08 -12.85
CA PRO A 27 -3.31 -10.23 -13.47
C PRO A 27 -2.48 -8.94 -13.29
N CYS A 28 -1.20 -9.08 -12.96
CA CYS A 28 -0.28 -7.96 -12.75
C CYS A 28 -0.58 -7.01 -11.57
N ALA A 29 -1.57 -7.28 -10.71
CA ALA A 29 -1.84 -6.45 -9.53
C ALA A 29 -0.65 -6.40 -8.56
N ASP A 30 -0.07 -7.56 -8.23
CA ASP A 30 1.13 -7.62 -7.38
C ASP A 30 2.36 -6.98 -8.04
N PHE A 31 2.46 -7.07 -9.37
CA PHE A 31 3.54 -6.42 -10.13
C PHE A 31 3.41 -4.89 -10.06
N ALA A 32 2.20 -4.36 -10.26
CA ALA A 32 1.92 -2.93 -10.12
C ALA A 32 2.19 -2.43 -8.69
N ARG A 33 1.78 -3.21 -7.68
CA ARG A 33 2.06 -2.91 -6.28
C ARG A 33 3.55 -2.80 -6.00
N GLY A 34 4.35 -3.80 -6.39
CA GLY A 34 5.80 -3.75 -6.20
C GLY A 34 6.48 -2.59 -6.95
N ALA A 35 5.95 -2.19 -8.11
CA ALA A 35 6.45 -1.02 -8.83
C ALA A 35 6.15 0.30 -8.09
N ALA A 36 4.93 0.44 -7.55
CA ALA A 36 4.55 1.59 -6.73
C ALA A 36 5.40 1.68 -5.45
N GLU A 37 5.63 0.56 -4.78
CA GLU A 37 6.53 0.49 -3.61
C GLU A 37 7.95 0.92 -3.95
N ALA A 38 8.47 0.52 -5.12
CA ALA A 38 9.81 0.89 -5.55
C ALA A 38 9.96 2.40 -5.80
N VAL A 39 8.94 3.05 -6.38
CA VAL A 39 8.92 4.52 -6.52
C VAL A 39 8.82 5.19 -5.16
N TYR A 40 7.90 4.74 -4.33
CA TYR A 40 7.73 5.29 -2.99
C TYR A 40 9.04 5.24 -2.19
N LEU A 41 9.75 4.11 -2.22
CA LEU A 41 11.04 3.95 -1.54
C LEU A 41 12.15 4.81 -2.17
N ALA A 42 12.09 5.10 -3.46
CA ALA A 42 13.04 5.99 -4.13
C ALA A 42 12.83 7.47 -3.74
N ASP A 43 11.57 7.88 -3.58
CA ASP A 43 11.20 9.26 -3.21
C ASP A 43 11.20 9.48 -1.69
N ALA A 44 11.07 8.41 -0.90
CA ALA A 44 11.13 8.38 0.56
C ALA A 44 12.54 8.62 1.12
N THR A 45 13.29 9.57 0.56
CA THR A 45 14.60 9.96 1.08
C THR A 45 14.44 10.49 2.50
N GLY A 46 14.79 9.68 3.50
CA GLY A 46 14.73 10.05 4.93
C GLY A 46 13.72 9.28 5.77
N ILE A 47 12.89 8.40 5.18
CA ILE A 47 11.98 7.52 5.92
C ILE A 47 12.78 6.32 6.45
N GLN A 48 13.53 6.51 7.54
CA GLN A 48 14.17 5.42 8.29
C GLN A 48 13.34 5.08 9.53
N GLY A 49 12.88 3.83 9.63
CA GLY A 49 12.22 3.31 10.84
C GLY A 49 10.69 3.36 10.84
N HIS A 50 10.05 3.68 9.72
CA HIS A 50 8.59 3.76 9.66
C HIS A 50 7.94 2.47 9.15
N GLU A 51 6.89 2.03 9.85
CA GLU A 51 5.99 0.99 9.36
C GLU A 51 5.08 1.59 8.28
N TRP A 52 5.01 0.91 7.14
CA TRP A 52 4.09 1.24 6.06
C TRP A 52 3.55 -0.05 5.44
N ASP A 53 2.37 0.05 4.84
CA ASP A 53 1.74 -1.03 4.11
C ASP A 53 1.25 -0.51 2.75
N SER A 54 1.12 -1.40 1.79
CA SER A 54 0.60 -1.08 0.46
C SER A 54 -0.50 -2.04 0.03
N GLN A 55 -1.52 -1.48 -0.61
CA GLN A 55 -2.67 -2.23 -1.08
C GLN A 55 -3.15 -1.72 -2.44
N VAL A 56 -3.60 -2.66 -3.28
CA VAL A 56 -4.30 -2.32 -4.52
C VAL A 56 -5.72 -1.88 -4.16
N THR A 57 -6.05 -0.62 -4.47
CA THR A 57 -7.36 -0.01 -4.16
C THR A 57 -8.26 0.11 -5.38
N ALA A 58 -7.69 0.12 -6.58
CA ALA A 58 -8.44 0.05 -7.83
C ALA A 58 -7.70 -0.77 -8.89
N TYR A 59 -8.48 -1.37 -9.80
CA TYR A 59 -7.97 -2.19 -10.88
C TYR A 59 -8.93 -2.11 -12.08
N GLU A 60 -8.46 -1.55 -13.18
CA GLU A 60 -9.23 -1.30 -14.39
C GLU A 60 -8.59 -2.00 -15.59
N ILE A 61 -9.36 -2.85 -16.27
CA ILE A 61 -8.89 -3.53 -17.49
C ILE A 61 -9.16 -2.63 -18.69
N GLN A 62 -8.12 -2.31 -19.45
CA GLN A 62 -8.23 -1.56 -20.68
C GLN A 62 -8.43 -2.48 -21.89
N LYS A 63 -8.96 -1.92 -22.98
CA LYS A 63 -9.25 -2.68 -24.22
C LYS A 63 -8.00 -3.10 -24.99
N ASP A 64 -6.85 -2.52 -24.67
CA ASP A 64 -5.58 -2.62 -25.41
C ASP A 64 -4.59 -3.62 -24.78
N LYS A 65 -5.06 -4.54 -23.92
CA LYS A 65 -4.24 -5.47 -23.14
C LYS A 65 -3.37 -4.76 -22.09
N SER A 66 -3.73 -3.55 -21.67
CA SER A 66 -3.19 -2.94 -20.46
C SER A 66 -4.20 -2.98 -19.32
N VAL A 67 -3.71 -2.73 -18.10
CA VAL A 67 -4.51 -2.56 -16.90
C VAL A 67 -4.00 -1.33 -16.16
N VAL A 68 -4.90 -0.54 -15.60
CA VAL A 68 -4.58 0.57 -14.71
C VAL A 68 -4.81 0.09 -13.29
N VAL A 69 -3.80 0.22 -12.44
CA VAL A 69 -3.83 -0.24 -11.06
C VAL A 69 -3.53 0.94 -10.16
N THR A 70 -4.44 1.25 -9.24
CA THR A 70 -4.19 2.24 -8.19
C THR A 70 -3.73 1.53 -6.93
N VAL A 71 -2.56 1.91 -6.45
CA VAL A 71 -1.94 1.38 -5.23
C VAL A 71 -1.95 2.49 -4.19
N ALA A 72 -2.54 2.23 -3.02
CA ALA A 72 -2.42 3.11 -1.88
C ALA A 72 -1.28 2.60 -0.99
N ILE A 73 -0.43 3.52 -0.57
CA ILE A 73 0.66 3.29 0.38
C ILE A 73 0.35 4.16 1.58
N ALA A 74 0.17 3.54 2.74
CA ALA A 74 -0.12 4.24 3.98
C ALA A 74 0.93 3.88 5.01
N GLY A 75 1.29 4.83 5.86
CA GLY A 75 2.21 4.57 6.96
C GLY A 75 2.00 5.53 8.11
N ASN A 76 2.76 5.28 9.17
CA ASN A 76 2.77 6.12 10.35
C ASN A 76 4.19 6.27 10.93
N ASN A 77 4.43 7.37 11.63
CA ASN A 77 5.65 7.54 12.43
C ASN A 77 5.39 7.18 13.90
N ASP A 78 6.48 7.14 14.67
CA ASP A 78 6.44 6.86 16.12
C ASP A 78 5.68 7.93 16.93
N GLU A 79 5.46 9.11 16.33
CA GLU A 79 4.72 10.23 16.89
C GLU A 79 3.20 10.13 16.61
N GLY A 80 2.79 9.14 15.80
CA GLY A 80 1.39 8.87 15.45
C GLY A 80 0.88 9.65 14.24
N ASP A 81 1.72 10.42 13.55
CA ASP A 81 1.36 11.04 12.28
C ASP A 81 1.15 9.96 11.23
N GLN A 82 0.08 10.11 10.45
CA GLN A 82 -0.29 9.19 9.39
C GLN A 82 -0.21 9.89 8.05
N TRP A 83 0.16 9.14 7.00
CA TRP A 83 0.06 9.60 5.63
C TRP A 83 -0.53 8.52 4.73
N GLU A 84 -1.07 8.97 3.61
CA GLU A 84 -1.48 8.11 2.50
C GLU A 84 -0.96 8.74 1.20
N SER A 85 -0.26 7.94 0.41
CA SER A 85 0.13 8.23 -0.97
C SER A 85 -0.59 7.28 -1.90
N LYS A 86 -0.97 7.75 -3.09
CA LYS A 86 -1.59 6.91 -4.12
C LYS A 86 -0.73 6.96 -5.37
N VAL A 87 -0.46 5.80 -5.94
CA VAL A 87 0.28 5.65 -7.18
C VAL A 87 -0.62 4.96 -8.19
N GLU A 88 -0.77 5.56 -9.35
CA GLU A 88 -1.40 4.93 -10.50
C GLU A 88 -0.34 4.28 -11.37
N VAL A 89 -0.56 3.02 -11.72
CA VAL A 89 0.38 2.22 -12.52
C VAL A 89 -0.37 1.63 -13.70
N THR A 90 0.02 2.02 -14.91
CA THR A 90 -0.44 1.41 -16.15
C THR A 90 0.50 0.26 -16.52
N VAL A 91 -0.05 -0.95 -16.59
CA VAL A 91 0.72 -2.18 -16.84
C VAL A 91 0.23 -2.86 -18.11
N GLY A 92 1.14 -3.12 -19.05
CA GLY A 92 0.89 -4.00 -20.18
C GLY A 92 0.88 -5.46 -19.73
N THR A 93 -0.11 -6.25 -20.15
CA THR A 93 -0.34 -7.62 -19.64
C THR A 93 0.23 -8.73 -20.53
N ALA A 94 0.64 -8.41 -21.76
CA ALA A 94 1.14 -9.38 -22.74
C ALA A 94 2.46 -8.89 -23.37
N PRO A 95 3.46 -9.78 -23.55
CA PRO A 95 3.50 -11.20 -23.18
C PRO A 95 3.69 -11.45 -21.68
N SER A 96 4.04 -10.43 -20.92
CA SER A 96 4.20 -10.43 -19.47
C SER A 96 3.88 -9.03 -18.90
N CYS A 97 3.68 -8.95 -17.59
CA CYS A 97 3.51 -7.67 -16.89
C CYS A 97 4.73 -6.77 -17.12
N HIS A 98 4.51 -5.56 -17.62
CA HIS A 98 5.54 -4.54 -17.77
C HIS A 98 4.93 -3.15 -17.59
N ILE A 99 5.70 -2.22 -17.01
CA ILE A 99 5.24 -0.84 -16.79
C ILE A 99 5.15 -0.13 -18.13
N ILE A 100 4.00 0.48 -18.41
CA ILE A 100 3.80 1.41 -19.53
C ILE A 100 3.97 2.83 -19.01
N GLU A 101 3.30 3.15 -17.91
CA GLU A 101 3.30 4.48 -17.29
C GLU A 101 3.06 4.35 -15.79
N MET A 102 3.54 5.31 -15.03
CA MET A 102 3.31 5.41 -13.59
C MET A 102 3.34 6.87 -13.15
N GLY A 103 2.44 7.23 -12.25
CA GLY A 103 2.35 8.57 -11.69
C GLY A 103 1.78 8.59 -10.28
N GLU A 104 2.31 9.48 -9.43
CA GLU A 104 1.72 9.75 -8.14
C GLU A 104 0.43 10.57 -8.29
N ILE A 105 -0.63 10.13 -7.62
CA ILE A 105 -1.84 10.92 -7.44
C ILE A 105 -1.61 11.81 -6.23
N LYS A 106 -1.22 13.06 -6.49
CA LYS A 106 -1.11 14.07 -5.42
C LYS A 106 -2.52 14.42 -4.93
N SER A 107 -2.79 14.16 -3.65
CA SER A 107 -3.94 14.78 -2.97
C SER A 107 -3.64 16.26 -2.79
N ASN A 108 -4.41 17.13 -3.47
CA ASN A 108 -4.41 18.58 -3.25
C ASN A 108 -5.00 18.95 -1.89
#